data_AF-A0A2R5EXT2-F1
#
_entry.id   AF-A0A2R5EXT2-F1
#
_cell.length_a   1.000
_cell.length_b   1.000
_cell.length_c   1.000
_cell.angle_alpha   90.00
_cell.angle_beta   90.00
_cell.angle_gamma   90.00
#
_symmetry.space_group_name_H-M   'P 1'
#
loop_
_entity.id
_entity.type
_entity.pdbx_description
1 polymer ?
#
loop_
_entity_poly.entity_id
_entity_poly.type
_entity_poly.pdbx_seq_one_letter_code
_entity_poly.pdbx_strand_id
1 'polypeptide(L)'
;MKREELYREIGLIDENLIDAAGQIGIKKRKKIIFKKWAVLVACLVLYSSIATVLLAKDYINNQNSEPYIRYLTAESMDLQPITHYDAEKFLKALKSDNNEYVYIAINRLVESFNDQKMREKVLKEIQPFVESENKKIADAAAFAVDILSKTYESPYIVKSADGSIIFTLFNNYSDYGSQNVLWRIKDNVLEEFLNFDTPSMYITKIIPSPDHKLIAIVTCSNKSEFVQIYDAEERMISPELVESARVKYGAQQELDTWIRTDHENYSYVNNIVWSDNDTLEFEGSLQYENLAIIKNVTVAYQFDKEVIEVKELNEAK
;
A
#
# COMPACT_ATOMS: atom_id res chain seq x y z
N MET A 1 30.32 -0.87 -2.97
CA MET A 1 29.22 -1.79 -2.65
C MET A 1 28.78 -2.38 -3.96
N LYS A 2 28.73 -3.71 -4.08
CA LYS A 2 28.35 -4.32 -5.37
C LYS A 2 26.87 -4.05 -5.62
N ARG A 3 26.50 -3.94 -6.90
CA ARG A 3 25.12 -3.75 -7.37
C ARG A 3 24.17 -4.75 -6.69
N GLU A 4 24.60 -5.99 -6.51
CA GLU A 4 23.90 -7.08 -5.81
C GLU A 4 23.76 -6.88 -4.29
N GLU A 5 24.71 -6.22 -3.61
CA GLU A 5 24.62 -5.98 -2.15
C GLU A 5 23.61 -4.89 -1.82
N LEU A 6 23.57 -3.83 -2.64
CA LEU A 6 22.55 -2.80 -2.48
C LEU A 6 21.20 -3.29 -3.00
N TYR A 7 21.17 -4.05 -4.10
CA TYR A 7 19.93 -4.71 -4.52
C TYR A 7 19.44 -5.67 -3.45
N ARG A 8 20.26 -6.48 -2.77
CA ARG A 8 19.86 -7.26 -1.58
C ARG A 8 19.42 -6.41 -0.39
N GLU A 9 20.01 -5.24 -0.16
CA GLU A 9 19.54 -4.26 0.85
C GLU A 9 18.19 -3.62 0.47
N ILE A 10 17.88 -3.59 -0.83
CA ILE A 10 16.62 -3.16 -1.45
C ILE A 10 15.71 -4.38 -1.77
N GLY A 11 16.13 -5.62 -1.48
CA GLY A 11 15.38 -6.86 -1.73
C GLY A 11 15.56 -7.57 -3.09
N LEU A 12 16.72 -7.59 -3.74
CA LEU A 12 16.91 -8.17 -5.08
C LEU A 12 18.17 -9.06 -5.23
N ILE A 13 17.86 -10.36 -5.38
CA ILE A 13 18.45 -11.43 -6.22
C ILE A 13 19.59 -12.33 -5.68
N ASP A 14 19.45 -13.61 -6.04
CA ASP A 14 20.27 -14.78 -5.75
C ASP A 14 20.59 -15.57 -7.04
N GLU A 15 21.76 -16.22 -7.11
CA GLU A 15 22.11 -17.21 -8.13
C GLU A 15 22.35 -18.54 -7.41
N ASN A 16 21.36 -19.44 -7.43
CA ASN A 16 21.49 -20.91 -7.32
C ASN A 16 20.09 -21.50 -7.07
N LEU A 17 19.26 -21.77 -8.08
CA LEU A 17 18.11 -22.70 -7.92
C LEU A 17 17.49 -23.16 -9.27
N ILE A 18 18.33 -23.40 -10.28
CA ILE A 18 17.97 -24.25 -11.42
C ILE A 18 18.24 -25.69 -10.99
N ASP A 19 17.22 -26.45 -10.57
CA ASP A 19 17.23 -27.94 -10.73
C ASP A 19 15.95 -28.71 -10.31
N ALA A 20 14.90 -28.08 -9.78
CA ALA A 20 13.79 -28.85 -9.15
C ALA A 20 12.43 -28.88 -9.90
N ALA A 21 12.37 -28.58 -11.20
CA ALA A 21 11.13 -28.62 -11.97
C ALA A 21 11.18 -29.62 -13.16
N GLY A 22 11.52 -30.86 -12.86
CA GLY A 22 11.38 -31.98 -13.78
C GLY A 22 10.62 -33.13 -13.12
N GLN A 23 9.41 -33.40 -13.62
CA GLN A 23 8.69 -34.68 -13.60
C GLN A 23 7.44 -34.84 -12.69
N ILE A 24 6.29 -34.98 -13.37
CA ILE A 24 5.34 -36.13 -13.38
C ILE A 24 3.87 -35.68 -13.27
N GLY A 25 3.07 -36.18 -14.22
CA GLY A 25 1.61 -36.06 -14.24
C GLY A 25 0.84 -37.38 -14.09
N ILE A 26 -0.49 -37.22 -14.16
CA ILE A 26 -1.54 -38.15 -14.68
C ILE A 26 -2.04 -39.31 -13.77
N LYS A 27 -3.33 -39.30 -13.34
CA LYS A 27 -4.53 -40.06 -13.87
C LYS A 27 -5.68 -40.30 -12.84
N LYS A 28 -6.91 -40.45 -13.38
CA LYS A 28 -8.27 -40.61 -12.78
C LYS A 28 -8.60 -41.96 -12.12
N ARG A 29 -9.58 -42.02 -11.16
CA ARG A 29 -10.88 -42.77 -11.24
C ARG A 29 -11.82 -42.76 -9.98
N LYS A 30 -13.12 -42.57 -10.26
CA LYS A 30 -14.45 -43.05 -9.72
C LYS A 30 -14.80 -43.27 -8.22
N LYS A 31 -16.08 -42.89 -7.91
CA LYS A 31 -16.90 -43.00 -6.66
C LYS A 31 -17.40 -44.43 -6.31
N ILE A 32 -17.71 -44.67 -5.03
CA ILE A 32 -18.96 -45.23 -4.44
C ILE A 32 -18.99 -44.97 -2.90
N ILE A 33 -20.18 -44.76 -2.34
CA ILE A 33 -20.54 -44.25 -0.97
C ILE A 33 -20.95 -45.43 -0.05
N PHE A 34 -20.76 -45.37 1.28
CA PHE A 34 -21.79 -45.78 2.27
C PHE A 34 -21.51 -45.35 3.74
N LYS A 35 -22.47 -44.59 4.29
CA LYS A 35 -22.91 -44.40 5.68
C LYS A 35 -21.97 -44.80 6.84
N LYS A 36 -21.16 -43.85 7.32
CA LYS A 36 -20.64 -43.74 8.71
C LYS A 36 -20.01 -42.35 8.99
N TRP A 37 -20.47 -41.32 8.27
CA TRP A 37 -19.71 -40.08 8.07
C TRP A 37 -20.17 -38.88 8.90
N ALA A 38 -21.15 -38.99 9.80
CA ALA A 38 -21.58 -37.80 10.58
C ALA A 38 -20.50 -37.35 11.59
N VAL A 39 -19.82 -38.29 12.26
CA VAL A 39 -18.74 -37.97 13.22
C VAL A 39 -17.42 -37.65 12.52
N LEU A 40 -17.16 -38.28 11.37
CA LEU A 40 -15.98 -38.02 10.56
C LEU A 40 -16.06 -36.68 9.82
N VAL A 41 -17.27 -36.22 9.42
CA VAL A 41 -17.50 -34.89 8.85
C VAL A 41 -17.31 -33.79 9.90
N ALA A 42 -17.71 -33.98 11.16
CA ALA A 42 -17.45 -32.97 12.21
C ALA A 42 -15.94 -32.82 12.51
N CYS A 43 -15.20 -33.93 12.56
CA CYS A 43 -13.73 -33.89 12.70
C CYS A 43 -13.04 -33.38 11.44
N LEU A 44 -13.55 -33.68 10.23
CA LEU A 44 -13.04 -33.13 8.97
C LEU A 44 -13.38 -31.65 8.79
N VAL A 45 -14.46 -31.13 9.36
CA VAL A 45 -14.79 -29.69 9.31
C VAL A 45 -13.87 -28.90 10.25
N LEU A 46 -13.51 -29.46 11.41
CA LEU A 46 -12.53 -28.87 12.33
C LEU A 46 -11.08 -29.01 11.84
N TYR A 47 -10.72 -30.12 11.16
CA TYR A 47 -9.43 -30.25 10.50
C TYR A 47 -9.37 -29.47 9.18
N SER A 48 -10.49 -29.33 8.46
CA SER A 48 -10.54 -28.51 7.25
C SER A 48 -10.47 -27.04 7.60
N SER A 49 -11.06 -26.56 8.71
CA SER A 49 -10.95 -25.15 9.08
C SER A 49 -9.53 -24.72 9.47
N ILE A 50 -8.68 -25.64 9.93
CA ILE A 50 -7.27 -25.36 10.24
C ILE A 50 -6.38 -25.63 9.00
N ALA A 51 -6.68 -26.68 8.22
CA ALA A 51 -5.95 -27.00 7.00
C ALA A 51 -6.26 -26.02 5.85
N THR A 52 -7.47 -25.44 5.76
CA THR A 52 -7.76 -24.37 4.79
C THR A 52 -7.11 -23.06 5.16
N VAL A 53 -6.89 -22.77 6.46
CA VAL A 53 -6.15 -21.56 6.86
C VAL A 53 -4.65 -21.70 6.56
N LEU A 54 -4.07 -22.90 6.75
CA LEU A 54 -2.67 -23.18 6.42
C LEU A 54 -2.43 -23.35 4.90
N LEU A 55 -3.29 -24.08 4.18
CA LEU A 55 -3.19 -24.22 2.73
C LEU A 55 -3.65 -22.97 1.98
N ALA A 56 -4.54 -22.13 2.51
CA ALA A 56 -4.79 -20.80 1.93
C ALA A 56 -3.58 -19.88 2.13
N LYS A 57 -2.90 -19.94 3.28
CA LYS A 57 -1.65 -19.18 3.49
C LYS A 57 -0.54 -19.61 2.53
N ASP A 58 -0.38 -20.91 2.27
CA ASP A 58 0.63 -21.43 1.34
C ASP A 58 0.21 -21.33 -0.16
N TYR A 59 -1.08 -21.37 -0.47
CA TYR A 59 -1.62 -21.20 -1.83
C TYR A 59 -1.68 -19.73 -2.25
N ILE A 60 -1.96 -18.81 -1.32
CA ILE A 60 -1.88 -17.34 -1.53
C ILE A 60 -0.43 -16.92 -1.78
N ASN A 61 0.55 -17.55 -1.12
CA ASN A 61 1.96 -17.25 -1.38
C ASN A 61 2.46 -17.75 -2.74
N ASN A 62 1.91 -18.84 -3.29
CA ASN A 62 2.45 -19.51 -4.47
C ASN A 62 1.78 -19.16 -5.82
N GLN A 63 0.71 -18.36 -5.86
CA GLN A 63 0.04 -17.99 -7.12
C GLN A 63 0.39 -16.59 -7.66
N ASN A 64 1.28 -15.86 -7.00
CA ASN A 64 1.72 -14.56 -7.48
C ASN A 64 2.62 -14.64 -8.73
N SER A 65 3.16 -15.81 -9.09
CA SER A 65 3.99 -15.96 -10.29
C SER A 65 3.16 -16.14 -11.59
N GLU A 66 2.78 -14.99 -12.16
CA GLU A 66 2.63 -14.69 -13.60
C GLU A 66 1.33 -15.11 -14.34
N PRO A 67 0.73 -14.21 -15.17
CA PRO A 67 1.40 -13.63 -16.34
C PRO A 67 1.01 -12.17 -16.63
N TYR A 68 1.80 -11.23 -16.13
CA TYR A 68 2.01 -9.92 -16.78
C TYR A 68 3.50 -9.55 -16.75
N ILE A 69 4.38 -10.54 -17.02
CA ILE A 69 5.67 -10.21 -17.60
C ILE A 69 5.43 -9.76 -19.03
N ARG A 70 5.51 -8.45 -19.27
CA ARG A 70 6.13 -8.01 -20.52
C ARG A 70 7.36 -7.14 -20.34
N TYR A 71 7.74 -6.80 -19.10
CA TYR A 71 8.98 -6.07 -18.84
C TYR A 71 9.73 -6.42 -17.54
N LEU A 72 9.30 -7.42 -16.76
CA LEU A 72 10.03 -7.85 -15.56
C LEU A 72 10.07 -9.38 -15.52
N THR A 73 11.24 -9.98 -15.69
CA THR A 73 11.46 -11.44 -15.64
C THR A 73 11.31 -11.98 -14.22
N ALA A 74 10.98 -13.29 -14.11
CA ALA A 74 10.74 -14.07 -12.89
C ALA A 74 11.80 -13.99 -11.76
N GLU A 75 12.90 -13.24 -11.95
CA GLU A 75 13.85 -12.82 -10.88
C GLU A 75 13.30 -11.73 -9.96
N SER A 76 12.13 -11.15 -10.28
CA SER A 76 11.55 -9.99 -9.58
C SER A 76 10.49 -10.34 -8.53
N MET A 77 10.22 -11.63 -8.28
CA MET A 77 8.98 -12.05 -7.59
C MET A 77 9.13 -12.87 -6.29
N ASP A 78 10.33 -13.23 -5.82
CA ASP A 78 10.47 -13.87 -4.50
C ASP A 78 11.04 -12.88 -3.46
N LEU A 79 10.13 -12.09 -2.89
CA LEU A 79 10.40 -11.15 -1.78
C LEU A 79 9.73 -11.66 -0.49
N GLN A 80 10.46 -12.39 0.37
CA GLN A 80 10.36 -12.33 1.84
C GLN A 80 11.65 -12.91 2.48
N PRO A 81 12.16 -12.38 3.63
CA PRO A 81 11.48 -11.57 4.66
C PRO A 81 12.03 -10.12 4.84
N ILE A 82 11.31 -9.33 5.65
CA ILE A 82 11.50 -7.90 5.97
C ILE A 82 12.96 -7.55 6.35
N THR A 83 13.60 -6.67 5.58
CA THR A 83 14.94 -6.13 5.88
C THR A 83 14.87 -5.11 7.02
N HIS A 84 15.58 -5.38 8.10
CA HIS A 84 15.71 -4.48 9.25
C HIS A 84 16.38 -3.15 8.84
N TYR A 85 15.84 -2.03 9.30
CA TYR A 85 16.44 -0.70 9.13
C TYR A 85 17.89 -0.67 9.63
N ASP A 86 18.80 -0.13 8.81
CA ASP A 86 20.21 0.06 9.15
C ASP A 86 20.71 1.39 8.58
N ALA A 87 20.80 2.38 9.46
CA ALA A 87 21.20 3.74 9.10
C ALA A 87 22.59 3.82 8.44
N GLU A 88 23.54 2.98 8.84
CA GLU A 88 24.92 3.07 8.34
C GLU A 88 25.01 2.63 6.87
N LYS A 89 24.17 1.68 6.46
CA LYS A 89 24.05 1.26 5.06
C LYS A 89 23.50 2.38 4.18
N PHE A 90 22.43 3.04 4.63
CA PHE A 90 21.86 4.16 3.89
C PHE A 90 22.81 5.37 3.84
N LEU A 91 23.53 5.66 4.92
CA LEU A 91 24.58 6.70 4.91
C LEU A 91 25.68 6.40 3.87
N LYS A 92 26.04 5.13 3.70
CA LYS A 92 27.01 4.73 2.66
C LYS A 92 26.42 4.87 1.26
N ALA A 93 25.12 4.58 1.09
CA ALA A 93 24.42 4.71 -0.19
C ALA A 93 24.29 6.16 -0.69
N LEU A 94 24.35 7.16 0.20
CA LEU A 94 24.44 8.58 -0.18
C LEU A 94 25.64 8.90 -1.10
N LYS A 95 26.70 8.09 -1.05
CA LYS A 95 27.91 8.26 -1.89
C LYS A 95 27.83 7.54 -3.23
N SER A 96 26.67 7.01 -3.59
CA SER A 96 26.48 6.32 -4.86
C SER A 96 26.38 7.30 -6.03
N ASP A 97 26.95 6.92 -7.18
CA ASP A 97 26.72 7.62 -8.44
C ASP A 97 25.31 7.35 -9.03
N ASN A 98 24.52 6.46 -8.42
CA ASN A 98 23.14 6.19 -8.82
C ASN A 98 22.16 7.08 -8.04
N ASN A 99 21.53 8.00 -8.74
CA ASN A 99 20.54 8.93 -8.19
C ASN A 99 19.36 8.24 -7.51
N GLU A 100 18.93 7.07 -7.98
CA GLU A 100 17.83 6.31 -7.37
C GLU A 100 18.23 5.81 -5.98
N TYR A 101 19.46 5.31 -5.84
CA TYR A 101 19.98 4.83 -4.57
C TYR A 101 20.15 5.94 -3.55
N VAL A 102 20.62 7.11 -4.01
CA VAL A 102 20.71 8.31 -3.18
C VAL A 102 19.31 8.74 -2.73
N TYR A 103 18.33 8.76 -3.64
CA TYR A 103 16.94 9.09 -3.32
C TYR A 103 16.33 8.14 -2.28
N ILE A 104 16.48 6.83 -2.45
CA ILE A 104 15.99 5.83 -1.49
C ILE A 104 16.67 6.02 -0.14
N ALA A 105 18.00 6.18 -0.14
CA ALA A 105 18.77 6.37 1.08
C ALA A 105 18.31 7.59 1.88
N ILE A 106 18.14 8.75 1.23
CA ILE A 106 17.67 9.98 1.88
C ILE A 106 16.32 9.76 2.58
N ASN A 107 15.35 9.14 1.89
CA ASN A 107 14.03 8.92 2.46
C ASN A 107 14.06 7.91 3.62
N ARG A 108 14.76 6.78 3.47
CA ARG A 108 14.90 5.76 4.53
C ARG A 108 15.66 6.28 5.75
N LEU A 109 16.60 7.20 5.57
CA LEU A 109 17.35 7.78 6.68
C LEU A 109 16.49 8.56 7.68
N VAL A 110 15.26 8.94 7.31
CA VAL A 110 14.26 9.52 8.22
C VAL A 110 13.97 8.60 9.40
N GLU A 111 14.04 7.28 9.23
CA GLU A 111 13.83 6.28 10.30
C GLU A 111 14.84 6.39 11.45
N SER A 112 15.94 7.14 11.28
CA SER A 112 16.87 7.46 12.37
C SER A 112 16.29 8.40 13.43
N PHE A 113 15.08 8.95 13.22
CA PHE A 113 14.47 10.00 14.03
C PHE A 113 14.52 9.74 15.55
N ASN A 114 14.31 8.49 15.97
CA ASN A 114 14.27 8.09 17.38
C ASN A 114 15.65 7.98 18.04
N ASP A 115 16.72 7.73 17.27
CA ASP A 115 18.09 7.73 17.77
C ASP A 115 18.68 9.13 17.59
N GLN A 116 18.80 9.88 18.69
CA GLN A 116 19.32 11.25 18.65
C GLN A 116 20.70 11.34 18.00
N LYS A 117 21.62 10.44 18.34
CA LYS A 117 23.00 10.49 17.84
C LYS A 117 23.03 10.19 16.34
N MET A 118 22.25 9.20 15.91
CA MET A 118 22.13 8.88 14.49
C MET A 118 21.42 10.00 13.72
N ARG A 119 20.31 10.53 14.24
CA ARG A 119 19.57 11.66 13.65
C ARG A 119 20.46 12.86 13.38
N GLU A 120 21.28 13.27 14.34
CA GLU A 120 22.21 14.40 14.19
C GLU A 120 23.27 14.13 13.11
N LYS A 121 23.81 12.90 13.06
CA LYS A 121 24.75 12.47 12.03
C LYS A 121 24.11 12.51 10.65
N VAL A 122 22.92 11.93 10.52
CA VAL A 122 22.15 11.86 9.28
C VAL A 122 21.80 13.24 8.77
N LEU A 123 21.31 14.13 9.64
CA LEU A 123 20.94 15.49 9.26
C LEU A 123 22.12 16.24 8.63
N LYS A 124 23.32 16.09 9.20
CA LYS A 124 24.55 16.68 8.64
C LYS A 124 24.90 16.11 7.26
N GLU A 125 24.73 14.81 7.05
CA GLU A 125 25.08 14.13 5.79
C GLU A 125 24.04 14.37 4.69
N ILE A 126 22.76 14.57 5.02
CA ILE A 126 21.69 14.86 4.06
C ILE A 126 21.69 16.34 3.65
N GLN A 127 22.08 17.27 4.54
CA GLN A 127 22.01 18.72 4.29
C GLN A 127 22.56 19.18 2.92
N PRO A 128 23.71 18.68 2.43
CA PRO A 128 24.25 19.09 1.12
C PRO A 128 23.35 18.71 -0.06
N PHE A 129 22.50 17.69 0.07
CA PHE A 129 21.62 17.23 -1.00
C PHE A 129 20.42 18.16 -1.22
N VAL A 130 20.10 19.04 -0.28
CA VAL A 130 19.04 20.06 -0.43
C VAL A 130 19.32 21.00 -1.61
N GLU A 131 20.60 21.24 -1.92
CA GLU A 131 21.04 22.08 -3.05
C GLU A 131 21.43 21.23 -4.29
N SER A 132 21.02 19.96 -4.35
CA SER A 132 21.34 19.09 -5.48
C SER A 132 20.73 19.62 -6.79
N GLU A 133 21.50 19.53 -7.88
CA GLU A 133 20.99 19.80 -9.24
C GLU A 133 19.88 18.82 -9.64
N ASN A 134 19.86 17.62 -9.05
CA ASN A 134 18.77 16.68 -9.25
C ASN A 134 17.60 17.04 -8.33
N LYS A 135 16.56 17.65 -8.92
CA LYS A 135 15.36 18.10 -8.21
C LYS A 135 14.72 17.01 -7.34
N LYS A 136 14.65 15.76 -7.81
CA LYS A 136 14.06 14.66 -7.04
C LYS A 136 14.84 14.37 -5.76
N ILE A 137 16.17 14.45 -5.82
CA ILE A 137 17.05 14.31 -4.66
C ILE A 137 16.94 15.53 -3.73
N ALA A 138 16.91 16.74 -4.29
CA ALA A 138 16.75 17.97 -3.53
C ALA A 138 15.43 18.01 -2.75
N ASP A 139 14.32 17.66 -3.42
CA ASP A 139 12.98 17.62 -2.81
C ASP A 139 12.92 16.56 -1.69
N ALA A 140 13.51 15.38 -1.91
CA ALA A 140 13.61 14.33 -0.89
C ALA A 140 14.48 14.76 0.31
N ALA A 141 15.61 15.43 0.05
CA ALA A 141 16.52 15.89 1.09
C ALA A 141 15.86 16.99 1.93
N ALA A 142 15.18 17.94 1.28
CA ALA A 142 14.43 18.98 1.96
C ALA A 142 13.34 18.40 2.87
N PHE A 143 12.59 17.41 2.37
CA PHE A 143 11.60 16.68 3.16
C PHE A 143 12.23 15.94 4.35
N ALA A 144 13.29 15.16 4.12
CA ALA A 144 13.96 14.41 5.18
C ALA A 144 14.56 15.35 6.26
N VAL A 145 15.17 16.46 5.86
CA VAL A 145 15.69 17.49 6.78
C VAL A 145 14.55 18.11 7.58
N ASP A 146 13.42 18.44 6.95
CA ASP A 146 12.24 19.01 7.63
C ASP A 146 11.71 18.09 8.74
N ILE A 147 11.65 16.78 8.49
CA ILE A 147 11.28 15.78 9.50
C ILE A 147 12.35 15.66 10.61
N LEU A 148 13.61 15.45 10.24
CA LEU A 148 14.69 15.17 11.19
C LEU A 148 15.05 16.39 12.06
N SER A 149 14.87 17.60 11.53
CA SER A 149 15.04 18.86 12.27
C SER A 149 13.80 19.26 13.09
N LYS A 150 12.68 18.54 12.91
CA LYS A 150 11.40 18.78 13.58
C LYS A 150 10.74 20.12 13.26
N THR A 151 10.98 20.65 12.07
CA THR A 151 10.33 21.88 11.60
C THR A 151 8.93 21.60 11.11
N TYR A 152 8.72 20.48 10.40
CA TYR A 152 7.41 20.03 9.93
C TYR A 152 6.65 21.07 9.09
N GLU A 153 7.36 21.73 8.16
CA GLU A 153 6.85 22.77 7.27
C GLU A 153 6.57 22.25 5.85
N SER A 154 6.96 21.01 5.53
CA SER A 154 6.72 20.43 4.22
C SER A 154 5.22 20.31 3.90
N PRO A 155 4.78 20.61 2.66
CA PRO A 155 3.39 20.43 2.25
C PRO A 155 2.96 18.95 2.19
N TYR A 156 3.90 18.01 2.26
CA TYR A 156 3.62 16.56 2.31
C TYR A 156 3.36 16.05 3.74
N ILE A 157 3.40 16.95 4.73
CA ILE A 157 3.15 16.63 6.12
C ILE A 157 1.73 17.03 6.50
N VAL A 158 1.00 16.09 7.07
CA VAL A 158 -0.32 16.32 7.65
C VAL A 158 -0.20 16.43 9.16
N LYS A 159 -0.62 17.57 9.70
CA LYS A 159 -0.75 17.79 11.15
C LYS A 159 -2.18 17.42 11.54
N SER A 160 -2.34 16.44 12.43
CA SER A 160 -3.64 15.98 12.90
C SER A 160 -4.08 16.72 14.18
N ALA A 161 -5.38 16.72 14.46
CA ALA A 161 -5.97 17.34 15.65
C ALA A 161 -5.40 16.80 16.96
N ASP A 162 -5.01 15.52 16.99
CA ASP A 162 -4.43 14.86 18.16
C ASP A 162 -2.94 15.20 18.41
N GLY A 163 -2.38 16.12 17.61
CA GLY A 163 -0.98 16.53 17.63
C GLY A 163 -0.04 15.63 16.84
N SER A 164 -0.54 14.59 16.16
CA SER A 164 0.28 13.71 15.33
C SER A 164 0.76 14.41 14.06
N ILE A 165 1.99 14.10 13.66
CA ILE A 165 2.57 14.44 12.36
C ILE A 165 2.52 13.19 11.50
N ILE A 166 1.82 13.24 10.37
CA ILE A 166 1.53 12.09 9.51
C ILE A 166 2.08 12.35 8.10
N PHE A 167 2.77 11.37 7.52
CA PHE A 167 3.39 11.49 6.20
C PHE A 167 3.73 10.12 5.59
N THR A 168 4.10 10.10 4.31
CA THR A 168 4.81 9.00 3.68
C THR A 168 6.24 9.41 3.37
N LEU A 169 7.18 8.46 3.39
CA LEU A 169 8.57 8.72 3.04
C LEU A 169 8.77 8.95 1.54
N PHE A 170 7.95 8.34 0.71
CA PHE A 170 8.13 8.33 -0.74
C PHE A 170 7.04 9.14 -1.44
N ASN A 171 7.16 10.47 -1.33
CA ASN A 171 6.21 11.38 -1.98
C ASN A 171 6.41 11.38 -3.50
N ASN A 172 5.31 11.26 -4.26
CA ASN A 172 5.27 11.29 -5.73
C ASN A 172 6.15 10.22 -6.41
N TYR A 173 6.42 9.09 -5.76
CA TYR A 173 7.21 8.00 -6.34
C TYR A 173 6.32 6.81 -6.68
N SER A 174 6.11 6.59 -7.97
CA SER A 174 5.30 5.49 -8.52
C SER A 174 6.12 4.27 -8.95
N ASP A 175 7.45 4.34 -8.90
CA ASP A 175 8.30 3.26 -9.41
C ASP A 175 8.52 2.19 -8.33
N TYR A 176 7.53 1.29 -8.20
CA TYR A 176 7.67 -0.10 -7.70
C TYR A 176 8.50 -0.33 -6.42
N GLY A 177 8.47 0.59 -5.45
CA GLY A 177 9.32 0.45 -4.26
C GLY A 177 9.09 1.40 -3.10
N SER A 178 7.95 2.10 -3.01
CA SER A 178 7.60 2.76 -1.74
C SER A 178 7.25 1.69 -0.72
N GLN A 179 7.86 1.74 0.46
CA GLN A 179 7.25 1.09 1.61
C GLN A 179 5.89 1.77 1.79
N ASN A 180 4.79 1.02 1.63
CA ASN A 180 3.43 1.54 1.69
C ASN A 180 3.01 1.76 3.12
N VAL A 181 3.79 2.60 3.77
CA VAL A 181 3.74 2.83 5.19
C VAL A 181 3.40 4.28 5.37
N LEU A 182 2.29 4.50 6.06
CA LEU A 182 2.01 5.77 6.67
C LEU A 182 2.84 5.86 7.94
N TRP A 183 3.63 6.91 8.07
CA TRP A 183 4.46 7.17 9.24
C TRP A 183 3.78 8.18 10.14
N ARG A 184 3.98 8.02 11.45
CA ARG A 184 3.48 8.96 12.46
C ARG A 184 4.61 9.39 13.38
N ILE A 185 4.69 10.68 13.67
CA ILE A 185 5.40 11.20 14.84
C ILE A 185 4.36 11.68 15.84
N LYS A 186 4.35 11.07 17.02
CA LYS A 186 3.55 11.50 18.17
C LYS A 186 4.41 11.46 19.42
N ASP A 187 4.26 12.47 20.29
CA ASP A 187 5.08 12.60 21.51
C ASP A 187 6.59 12.52 21.23
N ASN A 188 7.01 13.05 20.09
CA ASN A 188 8.40 13.04 19.62
C ASN A 188 8.99 11.63 19.39
N VAL A 189 8.15 10.66 19.04
CA VAL A 189 8.54 9.31 18.63
C VAL A 189 7.99 9.03 17.23
N LEU A 190 8.87 8.63 16.31
CA LEU A 190 8.53 8.14 14.99
C LEU A 190 8.12 6.66 15.08
N GLU A 191 7.02 6.30 14.44
CA GLU A 191 6.58 4.91 14.33
C GLU A 191 5.95 4.64 12.95
N GLU A 192 6.05 3.38 12.53
CA GLU A 192 5.22 2.85 11.46
C GLU A 192 3.77 2.84 11.94
N PHE A 193 2.92 3.61 11.27
CA PHE A 193 1.57 3.87 11.77
C PHE A 193 0.53 2.97 11.11
N LEU A 194 0.51 2.92 9.77
CA LEU A 194 -0.29 1.96 9.00
C LEU A 194 0.57 1.40 7.87
N ASN A 195 0.43 0.12 7.59
CA ASN A 195 1.03 -0.52 6.42
C ASN A 195 -0.09 -1.04 5.51
N PHE A 196 0.05 -0.81 4.21
CA PHE A 196 -0.93 -1.24 3.21
C PHE A 196 -0.40 -2.46 2.44
N ASP A 197 -1.25 -3.49 2.39
CA ASP A 197 -0.98 -4.70 1.64
C ASP A 197 -1.53 -4.61 0.21
N THR A 198 -1.01 -5.46 -0.68
CA THR A 198 -1.55 -5.65 -2.04
C THR A 198 -3.08 -5.86 -1.99
N PRO A 199 -3.86 -5.16 -2.85
CA PRO A 199 -3.42 -4.37 -4.01
C PRO A 199 -3.13 -2.88 -3.73
N SER A 200 -3.23 -2.40 -2.48
CA SER A 200 -2.91 -1.01 -2.12
C SER A 200 -1.39 -0.77 -2.10
N MET A 201 -0.82 -0.50 -3.28
CA MET A 201 0.63 -0.56 -3.50
C MET A 201 1.38 0.76 -3.43
N TYR A 202 0.71 1.93 -3.41
CA TYR A 202 1.38 3.24 -3.30
C TYR A 202 0.45 4.23 -2.64
N ILE A 203 0.92 5.01 -1.66
CA ILE A 203 0.16 6.15 -1.13
C ILE A 203 0.33 7.32 -2.10
N THR A 204 -0.77 7.80 -2.69
CA THR A 204 -0.74 8.91 -3.66
C THR A 204 -1.16 10.23 -3.03
N LYS A 205 -2.08 10.20 -2.05
CA LYS A 205 -2.58 11.40 -1.35
C LYS A 205 -2.89 11.10 0.10
N ILE A 206 -2.66 12.11 0.94
CA ILE A 206 -3.09 12.16 2.34
C ILE A 206 -3.84 13.48 2.49
N ILE A 207 -5.14 13.43 2.80
CA ILE A 207 -6.04 14.58 2.75
C ILE A 207 -6.73 14.73 4.11
N PRO A 208 -6.29 15.67 4.97
CA PRO A 208 -6.95 15.93 6.24
C PRO A 208 -8.33 16.56 6.03
N SER A 209 -9.26 16.19 6.90
CA SER A 209 -10.52 16.89 7.10
C SER A 209 -10.29 18.33 7.59
N PRO A 210 -11.24 19.25 7.43
CA PRO A 210 -11.09 20.65 7.82
C PRO A 210 -10.74 20.88 9.30
N ASP A 211 -11.18 20.00 10.21
CA ASP A 211 -10.80 20.04 11.63
C ASP A 211 -9.61 19.13 11.99
N HIS A 212 -9.03 18.48 10.99
CA HIS A 212 -7.84 17.62 11.09
C HIS A 212 -8.03 16.35 11.94
N LYS A 213 -9.26 15.96 12.27
CA LYS A 213 -9.55 14.74 13.05
C LYS A 213 -9.50 13.49 12.19
N LEU A 214 -10.16 13.58 11.03
CA LEU A 214 -10.19 12.53 10.02
C LEU A 214 -9.15 12.78 8.93
N ILE A 215 -8.59 11.71 8.38
CA ILE A 215 -7.58 11.76 7.32
C ILE A 215 -7.96 10.75 6.26
N ALA A 216 -8.24 11.22 5.04
CA ALA A 216 -8.44 10.36 3.89
C ALA A 216 -7.07 10.00 3.30
N ILE A 217 -6.85 8.71 3.09
CA ILE A 217 -5.63 8.14 2.52
C ILE A 217 -6.03 7.50 1.20
N VAL A 218 -5.37 7.96 0.13
CA VAL A 218 -5.58 7.43 -1.21
C VAL A 218 -4.39 6.57 -1.54
N THR A 219 -4.66 5.32 -1.85
CA THR A 219 -3.64 4.40 -2.37
C THR A 219 -3.99 3.99 -3.78
N CYS A 220 -3.01 3.53 -4.52
CA CYS A 220 -3.25 2.94 -5.83
C CYS A 220 -2.43 1.68 -6.05
N SER A 221 -2.90 0.89 -6.98
CA SER A 221 -2.10 -0.02 -7.78
C SER A 221 -1.91 0.59 -9.18
N ASN A 222 -1.19 -0.10 -10.05
CA ASN A 222 -1.17 0.27 -11.47
C ASN A 222 -2.52 0.08 -12.18
N LYS A 223 -3.50 -0.52 -11.51
CA LYS A 223 -4.79 -0.93 -12.08
C LYS A 223 -5.97 -0.25 -11.40
N SER A 224 -5.89 0.04 -10.12
CA SER A 224 -7.01 0.46 -9.28
C SER A 224 -6.58 1.55 -8.31
N GLU A 225 -7.52 2.36 -7.87
CA GLU A 225 -7.33 3.28 -6.74
C GLU A 225 -8.24 2.89 -5.59
N PHE A 226 -7.77 3.19 -4.38
CA PHE A 226 -8.44 2.84 -3.14
C PHE A 226 -8.45 4.07 -2.23
N VAL A 227 -9.51 4.20 -1.45
CA VAL A 227 -9.68 5.31 -0.52
C VAL A 227 -10.12 4.75 0.83
N GLN A 228 -9.41 5.15 1.88
CA GLN A 228 -9.78 4.84 3.27
C GLN A 228 -9.68 6.10 4.11
N ILE A 229 -10.50 6.19 5.16
CA ILE A 229 -10.45 7.27 6.14
C ILE A 229 -9.95 6.72 7.45
N TYR A 230 -9.06 7.45 8.10
CA TYR A 230 -8.55 7.17 9.43
C TYR A 230 -8.93 8.28 10.40
N ASP A 231 -9.41 7.91 11.58
CA ASP A 231 -9.61 8.80 12.72
C ASP A 231 -8.38 8.78 13.63
N ALA A 232 -7.71 9.92 13.74
CA ALA A 232 -6.50 10.05 14.55
C ALA A 232 -6.72 9.94 16.06
N GLU A 233 -7.87 10.38 16.56
CA GLU A 233 -8.18 10.38 17.99
C GLU A 233 -8.66 9.00 18.44
N GLU A 234 -9.64 8.42 17.74
CA GLU A 234 -10.30 7.17 18.13
C GLU A 234 -9.66 5.92 17.52
N ARG A 235 -8.69 6.09 16.61
CA ARG A 235 -7.98 5.01 15.90
C ARG A 235 -8.91 4.10 15.09
N MET A 236 -10.02 4.64 14.59
CA MET A 236 -10.95 3.93 13.72
C MET A 236 -10.54 4.08 12.25
N ILE A 237 -10.86 3.07 11.44
CA ILE A 237 -10.57 3.04 10.00
C ILE A 237 -11.87 2.71 9.27
N SER A 238 -12.21 3.48 8.23
CA SER A 238 -13.35 3.18 7.38
C SER A 238 -13.11 1.90 6.57
N PRO A 239 -14.18 1.29 6.03
CA PRO A 239 -14.03 0.39 4.89
C PRO A 239 -13.30 1.07 3.73
N GLU A 240 -12.76 0.27 2.80
CA GLU A 240 -12.26 0.78 1.52
C GLU A 240 -13.45 1.29 0.69
N LEU A 241 -13.44 2.57 0.35
CA LEU A 241 -14.61 3.29 -0.14
C LEU A 241 -14.91 3.04 -1.62
N VAL A 242 -13.90 2.72 -2.44
CA VAL A 242 -14.07 2.49 -3.89
C VAL A 242 -14.80 1.18 -4.14
N GLU A 243 -14.35 0.09 -3.53
CA GLU A 243 -15.01 -1.21 -3.60
C GLU A 243 -16.36 -1.17 -2.89
N SER A 244 -16.47 -0.47 -1.76
CA SER A 244 -17.77 -0.28 -1.08
C SER A 244 -18.78 0.44 -1.98
N ALA A 245 -18.33 1.47 -2.71
CA ALA A 245 -19.16 2.17 -3.69
C ALA A 245 -19.54 1.28 -4.86
N ARG A 246 -18.59 0.50 -5.39
CA ARG A 246 -18.80 -0.48 -6.47
C ARG A 246 -19.84 -1.53 -6.10
N VAL A 247 -19.72 -2.13 -4.93
CA VAL A 247 -20.68 -3.13 -4.43
C VAL A 247 -22.06 -2.50 -4.25
N LYS A 248 -22.14 -1.31 -3.64
CA LYS A 248 -23.43 -0.64 -3.39
C LYS A 248 -24.13 -0.25 -4.69
N TYR A 249 -23.41 0.38 -5.62
CA TYR A 249 -23.99 0.82 -6.88
C TYR A 249 -24.33 -0.36 -7.80
N GLY A 250 -23.46 -1.37 -7.86
CA GLY A 250 -23.74 -2.60 -8.60
C GLY A 250 -25.03 -3.26 -8.13
N ALA A 251 -25.25 -3.36 -6.82
CA ALA A 251 -26.49 -3.90 -6.27
C ALA A 251 -27.73 -3.05 -6.63
N GLN A 252 -27.61 -1.72 -6.70
CA GLN A 252 -28.71 -0.83 -7.11
C GLN A 252 -29.08 -0.96 -8.60
N GLN A 253 -28.10 -1.31 -9.44
CA GLN A 253 -28.25 -1.42 -10.89
C GLN A 253 -28.34 -2.86 -11.40
N GLU A 254 -28.40 -3.84 -10.49
CA GLU A 254 -28.38 -5.28 -10.80
C GLU A 254 -27.15 -5.72 -11.63
N LEU A 255 -26.00 -5.09 -11.41
CA LEU A 255 -24.73 -5.42 -12.06
C LEU A 255 -23.94 -6.45 -11.26
N ASP A 256 -23.20 -7.31 -11.96
CA ASP A 256 -22.33 -8.30 -11.31
C ASP A 256 -21.05 -7.65 -10.74
N THR A 257 -20.83 -7.86 -9.45
CA THR A 257 -19.68 -7.38 -8.69
C THR A 257 -18.85 -8.57 -8.22
N TRP A 258 -18.29 -9.33 -9.16
CA TRP A 258 -17.33 -10.37 -8.82
C TRP A 258 -16.01 -9.73 -8.34
N ILE A 259 -15.41 -10.36 -7.32
CA ILE A 259 -14.12 -9.97 -6.76
C ILE A 259 -13.04 -10.81 -7.44
N ARG A 260 -12.02 -10.14 -7.98
CA ARG A 260 -10.89 -10.80 -8.61
C ARG A 260 -9.99 -11.46 -7.57
N THR A 261 -9.26 -12.49 -8.00
CA THR A 261 -8.28 -13.17 -7.13
C THR A 261 -7.10 -12.28 -6.74
N ASP A 262 -6.79 -11.27 -7.56
CA ASP A 262 -5.78 -10.24 -7.26
C ASP A 262 -6.34 -9.07 -6.46
N HIS A 263 -7.63 -9.12 -6.07
CA HIS A 263 -8.36 -8.08 -5.34
C HIS A 263 -8.39 -6.69 -6.01
N GLU A 264 -7.90 -6.59 -7.25
CA GLU A 264 -8.00 -5.38 -8.08
C GLU A 264 -9.46 -5.16 -8.51
N ASN A 265 -9.87 -3.91 -8.62
CA ASN A 265 -11.23 -3.55 -9.06
C ASN A 265 -11.25 -2.68 -10.32
N TYR A 266 -10.07 -2.28 -10.82
CA TYR A 266 -9.88 -1.41 -11.99
C TYR A 266 -10.63 -0.07 -11.95
N SER A 267 -11.06 0.32 -10.75
CA SER A 267 -11.85 1.51 -10.52
C SER A 267 -10.93 2.65 -10.06
N TYR A 268 -11.31 3.87 -10.43
CA TYR A 268 -10.50 5.06 -10.22
C TYR A 268 -11.30 6.16 -9.53
N VAL A 269 -10.60 7.07 -8.87
CA VAL A 269 -11.17 8.18 -8.10
C VAL A 269 -10.61 9.52 -8.55
N ASN A 270 -11.49 10.51 -8.64
CA ASN A 270 -11.15 11.89 -8.95
C ASN A 270 -11.85 12.84 -7.99
N ASN A 271 -11.39 14.09 -7.94
CA ASN A 271 -12.05 15.18 -7.20
C ASN A 271 -12.39 14.83 -5.74
N ILE A 272 -11.45 14.17 -5.05
CA ILE A 272 -11.60 13.80 -3.63
C ILE A 272 -11.52 15.07 -2.78
N VAL A 273 -12.59 15.37 -2.06
CA VAL A 273 -12.73 16.56 -1.21
C VAL A 273 -13.54 16.25 0.04
N TRP A 274 -13.20 16.92 1.14
CA TRP A 274 -14.07 16.97 2.31
C TRP A 274 -15.13 18.04 2.11
N SER A 275 -16.42 17.67 2.15
CA SER A 275 -17.50 18.66 2.05
C SER A 275 -17.83 19.31 3.40
N ASP A 276 -17.56 18.59 4.48
CA ASP A 276 -17.53 19.07 5.87
C ASP A 276 -16.49 18.28 6.69
N ASN A 277 -16.58 18.31 8.02
CA ASN A 277 -15.62 17.63 8.89
C ASN A 277 -15.76 16.09 8.90
N ASP A 278 -16.90 15.55 8.45
CA ASP A 278 -17.26 14.12 8.58
C ASP A 278 -17.48 13.45 7.21
N THR A 279 -17.78 14.25 6.18
CA THR A 279 -18.20 13.75 4.87
C THR A 279 -17.07 13.91 3.84
N LEU A 280 -16.58 12.77 3.33
CA LEU A 280 -15.68 12.72 2.18
C LEU A 280 -16.46 12.46 0.89
N GLU A 281 -16.25 13.30 -0.12
CA GLU A 281 -16.86 13.18 -1.44
C GLU A 281 -15.80 12.93 -2.51
N PHE A 282 -16.13 12.11 -3.50
CA PHE A 282 -15.29 11.91 -4.69
C PHE A 282 -16.10 11.48 -5.90
N GLU A 283 -15.54 11.69 -7.08
CA GLU A 283 -16.03 11.11 -8.32
C GLU A 283 -15.36 9.76 -8.55
N GLY A 284 -16.13 8.72 -8.85
CA GLY A 284 -15.64 7.38 -9.08
C GLY A 284 -15.90 6.93 -10.52
N SER A 285 -14.92 6.28 -11.15
CA SER A 285 -15.13 5.49 -12.36
C SER A 285 -15.13 4.01 -11.98
N LEU A 286 -16.32 3.43 -11.83
CA LEU A 286 -16.51 2.08 -11.30
C LEU A 286 -16.62 1.06 -12.43
N GLN A 287 -15.83 0.00 -12.36
CA GLN A 287 -15.78 -1.05 -13.38
C GLN A 287 -16.59 -2.29 -13.00
N TYR A 288 -17.30 -2.83 -13.99
CA TYR A 288 -18.08 -4.07 -13.87
C TYR A 288 -17.80 -4.98 -15.07
N GLU A 289 -18.14 -6.26 -14.93
CA GLU A 289 -18.11 -7.25 -16.02
C GLU A 289 -16.77 -7.29 -16.79
N ASN A 290 -15.65 -7.30 -16.05
CA ASN A 290 -14.29 -7.34 -16.62
C ASN A 290 -14.01 -6.20 -17.61
N LEU A 291 -14.28 -4.96 -17.18
CA LEU A 291 -14.08 -3.71 -17.93
C LEU A 291 -15.08 -3.47 -19.06
N ALA A 292 -16.10 -4.31 -19.22
CA ALA A 292 -17.12 -4.11 -20.25
C ALA A 292 -18.05 -2.94 -19.94
N ILE A 293 -18.27 -2.67 -18.65
CA ILE A 293 -19.16 -1.60 -18.18
C ILE A 293 -18.38 -0.68 -17.25
N ILE A 294 -18.42 0.61 -17.57
CA ILE A 294 -17.87 1.70 -16.76
C ILE A 294 -19.03 2.60 -16.34
N LYS A 295 -19.13 2.84 -15.04
CA LYS A 295 -20.14 3.75 -14.48
C LYS A 295 -19.45 4.86 -13.71
N ASN A 296 -19.66 6.08 -14.19
CA ASN A 296 -19.20 7.28 -13.51
C ASN A 296 -20.22 7.65 -12.44
N VAL A 297 -19.75 7.86 -11.21
CA VAL A 297 -20.59 8.13 -10.05
C VAL A 297 -20.03 9.26 -9.20
N THR A 298 -20.88 9.87 -8.40
CA THR A 298 -20.48 10.61 -7.21
C THR A 298 -20.67 9.73 -5.99
N VAL A 299 -19.64 9.67 -5.15
CA VAL A 299 -19.64 8.97 -3.86
C VAL A 299 -19.55 10.01 -2.75
N ALA A 300 -20.37 9.86 -1.71
CA ALA A 300 -20.28 10.63 -0.48
C ALA A 300 -20.28 9.65 0.70
N TYR A 301 -19.31 9.73 1.59
CA TYR A 301 -19.21 8.88 2.77
C TYR A 301 -19.16 9.72 4.04
N GLN A 302 -20.17 9.54 4.91
CA GLN A 302 -20.22 10.10 6.26
C GLN A 302 -19.58 9.10 7.22
N PHE A 303 -18.47 9.49 7.85
CA PHE A 303 -17.65 8.60 8.66
C PHE A 303 -18.38 8.16 9.94
N ASP A 304 -18.88 9.11 10.74
CA ASP A 304 -19.54 8.85 12.02
C ASP A 304 -20.79 7.97 11.89
N LYS A 305 -21.52 8.09 10.77
CA LYS A 305 -22.74 7.32 10.52
C LYS A 305 -22.48 6.03 9.76
N GLU A 306 -21.26 5.83 9.26
CA GLU A 306 -20.89 4.72 8.37
C GLU A 306 -21.81 4.61 7.14
N VAL A 307 -22.29 5.74 6.61
CA VAL A 307 -23.21 5.78 5.47
C VAL A 307 -22.47 6.20 4.21
N ILE A 308 -22.47 5.32 3.21
CA ILE A 308 -22.01 5.63 1.85
C ILE A 308 -23.19 5.89 0.92
N GLU A 309 -23.26 7.05 0.28
CA GLU A 309 -24.17 7.35 -0.82
C GLU A 309 -23.44 7.24 -2.15
N VAL A 310 -24.08 6.62 -3.14
CA VAL A 310 -23.54 6.52 -4.50
C VAL A 310 -24.64 6.89 -5.49
N LYS A 311 -24.35 7.81 -6.40
CA LYS A 311 -25.29 8.33 -7.40
C LYS A 311 -24.59 8.39 -8.76
N GLU A 312 -25.32 8.09 -9.84
CA GLU A 312 -24.76 8.24 -11.20
C GLU A 312 -24.35 9.70 -11.44
N LEU A 313 -23.15 9.90 -11.98
CA LEU A 313 -22.65 11.23 -12.29
C LEU A 313 -23.42 11.73 -13.52
N ASN A 314 -24.30 12.70 -13.32
CA ASN A 314 -25.01 13.33 -14.43
C ASN A 314 -24.00 14.17 -15.22
N GLU A 315 -23.56 13.68 -16.37
CA GLU A 315 -22.87 14.51 -17.34
C GLU A 315 -23.81 15.65 -17.73
N ALA A 316 -23.43 16.89 -17.41
CA ALA A 316 -24.17 18.06 -17.87
C ALA A 316 -24.29 17.98 -19.40
N LYS A 317 -25.54 17.90 -19.89
CA LYS A 317 -25.86 17.98 -21.32
C LYS A 317 -25.51 19.33 -21.90
#